data_AF-A0A1U7YQH1-F1
#
_entry.id   AF-A0A1U7YQH1-F1
#
_cell.length_a   1.000
_cell.length_b   1.000
_cell.length_c   1.000
_cell.angle_alpha   90.00
_cell.angle_beta   90.00
_cell.angle_gamma   90.00
#
_symmetry.space_group_name_H-M   'P 1'
#
loop_
_entity.id
_entity.type
_entity.pdbx_description
1 polymer ?
#
loop_
_entity_poly.entity_id
_entity_poly.type
_entity_poly.pdbx_seq_one_letter_code
_entity_poly.pdbx_strand_id
1 'polypeptide(L)'
;MHATDTEAAELAAYQLKDVANTWYETWEESRGEDANPVTWKDFADAFLEHFLPIEVLEAKDLEFERLRQNDMSMNEYYLKFVSLAKYAPEMVRDMRAKVRRFVLGLSDDLFADANIAAQNNDMTITKMVAFVQGNEDRLEEEERL
;
A
#
# COMPACT_ATOMS: atom_id res chain seq x y z
N MET A 1 -7.62 6.06 -30.22
CA MET A 1 -8.08 7.38 -29.76
C MET A 1 -7.45 7.58 -28.40
N HIS A 2 -6.46 8.48 -28.30
CA HIS A 2 -5.85 8.84 -27.02
C HIS A 2 -6.68 9.99 -26.45
N ALA A 3 -7.14 9.86 -25.20
CA ALA A 3 -7.78 10.97 -24.51
C ALA A 3 -6.77 12.10 -24.33
N THR A 4 -7.21 13.34 -24.52
CA THR A 4 -6.46 14.53 -24.16
C THR A 4 -6.36 14.66 -22.63
N ASP A 5 -5.38 15.44 -22.14
CA ASP A 5 -5.19 15.64 -20.69
C ASP A 5 -6.44 16.22 -20.00
N THR A 6 -7.25 17.00 -20.71
CA THR A 6 -8.52 17.55 -20.20
C THR A 6 -9.64 16.50 -20.20
N GLU A 7 -9.78 15.71 -21.29
CA GLU A 7 -10.76 14.61 -21.34
C GLU A 7 -10.48 13.55 -20.26
N ALA A 8 -9.21 13.33 -19.91
CA ALA A 8 -8.85 12.42 -18.82
C ALA A 8 -9.32 12.91 -17.44
N ALA A 9 -9.22 14.22 -17.18
CA ALA A 9 -9.72 14.83 -15.94
C ALA A 9 -11.25 14.75 -15.87
N GLU A 10 -11.96 15.07 -16.95
CA GLU A 10 -13.42 14.99 -17.02
C GLU A 10 -13.94 13.58 -16.77
N LEU A 11 -13.31 12.58 -17.39
CA LEU A 11 -13.67 11.18 -17.19
C LEU A 11 -13.45 10.74 -15.75
N ALA A 12 -12.36 11.20 -15.10
CA ALA A 12 -12.08 10.87 -13.71
C ALA A 12 -13.08 11.54 -12.75
N ALA A 13 -13.38 12.83 -12.97
CA ALA A 13 -14.41 13.56 -12.23
C ALA A 13 -15.76 12.85 -12.33
N TYR A 14 -16.15 12.39 -13.52
CA TYR A 14 -17.39 11.63 -13.74
C TYR A 14 -17.46 10.30 -12.96
N GLN A 15 -16.32 9.71 -12.59
CA GLN A 15 -16.31 8.48 -11.77
C GLN A 15 -16.43 8.75 -10.26
N LEU A 16 -16.30 10.01 -9.83
CA LEU A 16 -16.40 10.37 -8.42
C LEU A 16 -17.82 10.17 -7.90
N LYS A 17 -17.92 9.79 -6.62
CA LYS A 17 -19.19 9.53 -5.94
C LYS A 17 -19.17 10.13 -4.54
N ASP A 18 -20.35 10.39 -4.02
CA ASP A 18 -20.58 10.85 -2.65
C ASP A 18 -19.68 12.06 -2.30
N VAL A 19 -18.92 11.96 -1.21
CA VAL A 19 -18.03 13.01 -0.70
C VAL A 19 -17.00 13.46 -1.75
N ALA A 20 -16.50 12.55 -2.58
CA ALA A 20 -15.51 12.90 -3.59
C ALA A 20 -16.12 13.74 -4.73
N ASN A 21 -17.37 13.47 -5.12
CA ASN A 21 -18.05 14.27 -6.12
C ASN A 21 -18.34 15.68 -5.59
N THR A 22 -18.89 15.78 -4.37
CA THR A 22 -19.16 17.08 -3.73
C THR A 22 -17.89 17.92 -3.57
N TRP A 23 -16.77 17.30 -3.22
CA TRP A 23 -15.48 17.97 -3.18
C TRP A 23 -15.08 18.51 -4.56
N TYR A 24 -15.19 17.71 -5.62
CA TYR A 24 -14.78 18.12 -6.96
C TYR A 24 -15.62 19.29 -7.47
N GLU A 25 -16.94 19.25 -7.31
CA GLU A 25 -17.85 20.35 -7.66
C GLU A 25 -17.43 21.65 -6.95
N THR A 26 -17.19 21.57 -5.63
CA THR A 26 -16.78 22.74 -4.83
C THR A 26 -15.39 23.26 -5.24
N TRP A 27 -14.45 22.35 -5.51
CA TRP A 27 -13.09 22.70 -5.94
C TRP A 27 -13.11 23.36 -7.33
N GLU A 28 -13.85 22.80 -8.28
CA GLU A 28 -13.97 23.33 -9.64
C GLU A 28 -14.61 24.73 -9.64
N GLU A 29 -15.72 24.92 -8.90
CA GLU A 29 -16.37 26.22 -8.71
C GLU A 29 -15.42 27.27 -8.13
N SER A 30 -14.56 26.87 -7.18
CA SER A 30 -13.62 27.79 -6.52
C SER A 30 -12.55 28.36 -7.45
N ARG A 31 -12.31 27.74 -8.62
CA ARG A 31 -11.33 28.23 -9.60
C ARG A 31 -11.83 29.43 -10.40
N GLY A 32 -13.15 29.69 -10.41
CA GLY A 32 -13.78 30.81 -11.10
C GLY A 32 -14.08 30.55 -12.59
N GLU A 33 -15.02 31.31 -13.15
CA GLU A 33 -15.56 31.12 -14.50
C GLU A 33 -14.52 31.34 -15.63
N ASP A 34 -13.48 32.13 -15.37
CA ASP A 34 -12.40 32.41 -16.34
C ASP A 34 -11.22 31.42 -16.26
N ALA A 35 -11.32 30.37 -15.45
CA ALA A 35 -10.24 29.40 -15.29
C ALA A 35 -10.03 28.56 -16.57
N ASN A 36 -8.77 28.25 -16.87
CA ASN A 36 -8.45 27.29 -17.93
C ASN A 36 -9.08 25.91 -17.62
N PRO A 37 -9.43 25.12 -18.66
CA PRO A 37 -9.93 23.75 -18.45
C PRO A 37 -9.03 22.93 -17.53
N VAL A 38 -9.64 22.12 -16.65
CA VAL A 38 -8.92 21.23 -15.74
C VAL A 38 -8.06 20.27 -16.54
N THR A 39 -6.75 20.29 -16.34
CA THR A 39 -5.87 19.23 -16.85
C THR A 39 -5.85 18.07 -15.87
N TRP A 40 -5.49 16.87 -16.36
CA TRP A 40 -5.28 15.70 -15.49
C TRP A 40 -4.33 16.00 -14.32
N LYS A 41 -3.29 16.78 -14.57
CA LYS A 41 -2.33 17.19 -13.53
C LYS A 41 -3.00 18.03 -12.45
N ASP A 42 -3.79 19.03 -12.82
CA ASP A 42 -4.48 19.89 -11.85
C ASP A 42 -5.45 19.08 -10.98
N PHE A 43 -6.23 18.19 -11.62
CA PHE A 43 -7.12 17.28 -10.93
C PHE A 43 -6.38 16.36 -9.96
N ALA A 44 -5.34 15.67 -10.45
CA ALA A 44 -4.59 14.70 -9.66
C ALA A 44 -3.87 15.36 -8.47
N ASP A 45 -3.23 16.51 -8.69
CA ASP A 45 -2.53 17.24 -7.63
C ASP A 45 -3.54 17.69 -6.56
N ALA A 46 -4.67 18.31 -6.94
CA ALA A 46 -5.69 18.74 -5.98
C ALA A 46 -6.37 17.56 -5.25
N PHE A 47 -6.66 16.47 -5.98
CA PHE A 47 -7.27 15.28 -5.41
C PHE A 47 -6.36 14.62 -4.37
N LEU A 48 -5.07 14.48 -4.71
CA LEU A 48 -4.08 13.93 -3.79
C LEU A 48 -3.87 14.85 -2.59
N GLU A 49 -3.76 16.16 -2.78
CA GLU A 49 -3.64 17.12 -1.68
C GLU A 49 -4.82 17.02 -0.69
N HIS A 50 -6.04 16.82 -1.18
CA HIS A 50 -7.22 16.73 -0.34
C HIS A 50 -7.42 15.37 0.33
N PHE A 51 -7.28 14.26 -0.42
CA PHE A 51 -7.63 12.92 0.06
C PHE A 51 -6.44 12.09 0.53
N LEU A 52 -5.22 12.44 0.10
CA LEU A 52 -3.98 11.81 0.54
C LEU A 52 -2.92 12.89 0.85
N PRO A 53 -3.16 13.77 1.84
CA PRO A 53 -2.17 14.76 2.27
C PRO A 53 -0.81 14.13 2.52
N ILE A 54 0.27 14.90 2.33
CA ILE A 54 1.64 14.41 2.50
C ILE A 54 1.85 13.81 3.90
N GLU A 55 1.22 14.38 4.92
CA GLU A 55 1.29 13.91 6.31
C GLU A 55 0.65 12.51 6.45
N VAL A 56 -0.40 12.22 5.68
CA VAL A 56 -1.03 10.89 5.64
C VAL A 56 -0.12 9.91 4.94
N LEU A 57 0.52 10.31 3.84
CA LEU A 57 1.50 9.47 3.13
C LEU A 57 2.70 9.15 4.02
N GLU A 58 3.28 10.15 4.68
CA GLU A 58 4.39 9.99 5.62
C GLU A 58 3.98 9.11 6.82
N ALA A 59 2.78 9.31 7.36
CA ALA A 59 2.27 8.46 8.43
C ALA A 59 2.10 7.00 7.96
N LYS A 60 1.65 6.76 6.73
CA LYS A 60 1.51 5.42 6.15
C LYS A 60 2.85 4.76 5.85
N ASP A 61 3.83 5.53 5.37
CA ASP A 61 5.21 5.05 5.16
C ASP A 61 5.83 4.65 6.51
N LEU A 62 5.69 5.49 7.54
CA LEU A 62 6.15 5.18 8.89
C LEU A 62 5.42 3.98 9.51
N GLU A 63 4.11 3.85 9.27
CA GLU A 63 3.33 2.68 9.68
C GLU A 63 3.89 1.42 9.01
N PHE A 64 4.25 1.49 7.74
CA PHE A 64 4.86 0.37 7.02
C PHE A 64 6.25 0.03 7.56
N GLU A 65 7.10 1.02 7.86
CA GLU A 65 8.44 0.85 8.44
C GLU A 65 8.39 0.19 9.83
N ARG A 66 7.34 0.51 10.61
CA ARG A 66 7.14 -0.02 11.95
C ARG A 66 6.27 -1.27 12.00
N LEU A 67 5.73 -1.71 10.86
CA LEU A 67 4.92 -2.91 10.79
C LEU A 67 5.69 -4.11 11.36
N ARG A 68 5.05 -4.79 12.31
CA ARG A 68 5.48 -6.05 12.93
C ARG A 68 4.28 -6.99 13.00
N GLN A 69 4.50 -8.29 12.88
CA GLN A 69 3.49 -9.34 12.97
C GLN A 69 2.87 -9.35 14.36
N ASN A 70 3.71 -9.34 15.42
CA ASN A 70 3.26 -9.38 16.81
C ASN A 70 2.24 -10.52 17.03
N ASP A 71 1.05 -10.19 17.51
CA ASP A 71 -0.10 -11.05 17.79
C ASP A 71 -1.03 -11.27 16.59
N MET A 72 -0.73 -10.67 15.43
CA MET A 72 -1.49 -10.94 14.20
C MET A 72 -1.14 -12.32 13.66
N SER A 73 -2.17 -13.03 13.18
CA SER A 73 -1.95 -14.21 12.34
C SER A 73 -1.16 -13.85 11.09
N MET A 74 -0.49 -14.83 10.48
CA MET A 74 0.25 -14.60 9.24
C MET A 74 -0.59 -13.99 8.12
N ASN A 75 -1.86 -14.39 8.01
CA ASN A 75 -2.76 -13.85 7.02
C ASN A 75 -3.09 -12.36 7.28
N GLU A 76 -3.37 -11.98 8.53
CA GLU A 76 -3.62 -10.58 8.91
C GLU A 76 -2.38 -9.71 8.67
N TYR A 77 -1.22 -10.21 9.08
CA TYR A 77 0.06 -9.54 8.84
C TYR A 77 0.32 -9.34 7.34
N TYR A 78 0.10 -10.38 6.52
CA TYR A 78 0.29 -10.29 5.08
C TYR A 78 -0.66 -9.28 4.41
N LEU A 79 -1.94 -9.29 4.77
CA LEU A 79 -2.90 -8.33 4.24
C LEU A 79 -2.53 -6.89 4.63
N LYS A 80 -2.09 -6.67 5.87
CA LYS A 80 -1.60 -5.37 6.33
C LYS A 80 -0.30 -4.95 5.62
N PHE A 81 0.61 -5.89 5.36
CA PHE A 81 1.82 -5.64 4.61
C PHE A 81 1.51 -5.16 3.18
N VAL A 82 0.63 -5.86 2.46
CA VAL A 82 0.25 -5.49 1.08
C VAL A 82 -0.47 -4.15 1.04
N SER A 83 -1.35 -3.89 2.00
CA SER A 83 -2.10 -2.63 2.05
C SER A 83 -1.23 -1.41 2.33
N LEU A 84 -0.14 -1.58 3.08
CA LEU A 84 0.80 -0.50 3.41
C LEU A 84 1.94 -0.35 2.39
N ALA A 85 2.39 -1.43 1.76
CA ALA A 85 3.51 -1.42 0.81
C ALA A 85 3.29 -0.46 -0.37
N LYS A 86 2.03 -0.19 -0.77
CA LYS A 86 1.70 0.78 -1.84
C LYS A 86 2.07 2.23 -1.49
N TYR A 87 2.25 2.56 -0.21
CA TYR A 87 2.64 3.89 0.25
C TYR A 87 4.16 4.05 0.41
N ALA A 88 4.91 2.94 0.34
CA ALA A 88 6.34 2.89 0.63
C ALA A 88 7.15 2.25 -0.52
N PRO A 89 7.04 2.75 -1.76
CA PRO A 89 7.62 2.10 -2.94
C PRO A 89 9.15 1.91 -2.83
N GLU A 90 9.85 2.83 -2.16
CA GLU A 90 11.30 2.73 -1.95
C GLU A 90 11.69 1.54 -1.08
N MET A 91 10.88 1.18 -0.09
CA MET A 91 11.12 0.03 0.80
C MET A 91 10.87 -1.31 0.10
N VAL A 92 10.05 -1.33 -0.94
CA VAL A 92 9.66 -2.53 -1.71
C VAL A 92 10.04 -2.45 -3.19
N ARG A 93 11.10 -1.69 -3.49
CA ARG A 93 11.56 -1.36 -4.85
C ARG A 93 11.79 -2.55 -5.78
N ASP A 94 12.13 -3.70 -5.21
CA ASP A 94 12.31 -4.96 -5.92
C ASP A 94 11.86 -6.14 -5.04
N MET A 95 11.74 -7.33 -5.63
CA MET A 95 11.26 -8.52 -4.93
C MET A 95 12.14 -8.87 -3.72
N ARG A 96 13.45 -8.65 -3.82
CA ARG A 96 14.40 -8.99 -2.75
C ARG A 96 14.25 -8.02 -1.57
N ALA A 97 14.11 -6.72 -1.84
CA ALA A 97 13.78 -5.71 -0.85
C ALA A 97 12.43 -6.02 -0.19
N LYS A 98 11.42 -6.37 -0.98
CA LYS A 98 10.09 -6.74 -0.49
C LYS A 98 10.12 -7.95 0.45
N VAL A 99 10.79 -9.05 0.06
CA VAL A 99 10.94 -10.25 0.89
C VAL A 99 11.70 -9.93 2.18
N ARG A 100 12.82 -9.19 2.10
CA ARG A 100 13.56 -8.79 3.31
C ARG A 100 12.71 -7.95 4.25
N ARG A 101 11.97 -6.97 3.72
CA ARG A 101 11.09 -6.11 4.50
C ARG A 101 9.99 -6.92 5.19
N PHE A 102 9.42 -7.92 4.49
CA PHE A 102 8.43 -8.83 5.05
C PHE A 102 9.01 -9.64 6.21
N VAL A 103 10.19 -10.24 6.03
CA VAL A 103 10.84 -11.06 7.07
C VAL A 103 11.23 -10.24 8.29
N LEU A 104 11.75 -9.02 8.11
CA LEU A 104 12.11 -8.12 9.22
C LEU A 104 10.92 -7.71 10.10
N GLY A 105 9.70 -7.90 9.61
CA GLY A 105 8.50 -7.64 10.39
C GLY A 105 7.90 -8.87 11.05
N LEU A 106 8.42 -10.08 10.84
CA LEU A 106 7.89 -11.30 11.47
C LEU A 106 8.17 -11.31 12.98
N SER A 107 7.41 -12.14 13.71
CA SER A 107 7.70 -12.44 15.12
C SER A 107 9.06 -13.16 15.27
N ASP A 108 9.65 -13.07 16.45
CA ASP A 108 10.97 -13.67 16.73
C ASP A 108 10.98 -15.18 16.49
N ASP A 109 9.88 -15.87 16.78
CA ASP A 109 9.72 -17.32 16.60
C ASP A 109 9.77 -17.74 15.12
N LEU A 110 9.34 -16.87 14.21
CA LEU A 110 9.29 -17.14 12.77
C LEU A 110 10.47 -16.53 12.01
N PHE A 111 11.12 -15.50 12.60
CA PHE A 111 12.15 -14.70 11.94
C PHE A 111 13.36 -15.52 11.50
N ALA A 112 13.89 -16.39 12.37
CA ALA A 112 15.17 -17.07 12.11
C ALA A 112 15.12 -17.94 10.84
N ASP A 113 14.10 -18.80 10.74
CA ASP A 113 13.90 -19.70 9.62
C ASP A 113 13.54 -18.94 8.33
N ALA A 114 12.69 -17.91 8.46
CA ALA A 114 12.31 -17.06 7.33
C ALA A 114 13.51 -16.26 6.78
N ASN A 115 14.40 -15.79 7.64
CA ASN A 115 15.59 -15.06 7.25
C ASN A 115 16.60 -15.95 6.51
N ILE A 116 16.72 -17.23 6.88
CA ILE A 116 17.50 -18.21 6.12
C ILE A 116 16.86 -18.43 4.75
N ALA A 117 15.55 -18.67 4.70
CA ALA A 117 14.82 -18.88 3.44
C ALA A 117 14.91 -17.67 2.49
N ALA A 118 14.92 -16.45 3.03
CA ALA A 118 15.03 -15.20 2.27
C ALA A 118 16.38 -15.02 1.54
N GLN A 119 17.40 -15.81 1.87
CA GLN A 119 18.67 -15.79 1.14
C GLN A 119 18.59 -16.47 -0.24
N ASN A 120 17.55 -17.25 -0.49
CA ASN A 120 17.29 -17.83 -1.81
C ASN A 120 16.86 -16.75 -2.80
N ASN A 121 17.61 -16.61 -3.90
CA ASN A 121 17.33 -15.61 -4.95
C ASN A 121 16.00 -15.83 -5.69
N ASP A 122 15.45 -17.05 -5.68
CA ASP A 122 14.14 -17.38 -6.27
C ASP A 122 12.97 -17.18 -5.27
N MET A 123 13.26 -16.66 -4.08
CA MET A 123 12.25 -16.38 -3.08
C MET A 123 11.34 -15.24 -3.53
N THR A 124 10.04 -15.50 -3.47
CA THR A 124 8.99 -14.49 -3.69
C THR A 124 8.19 -14.32 -2.42
N ILE A 125 7.43 -13.23 -2.32
CA ILE A 125 6.53 -13.02 -1.18
C ILE A 125 5.54 -14.17 -1.02
N THR A 126 4.96 -14.68 -2.10
CA THR A 126 4.00 -15.79 -2.01
C THR A 126 4.64 -17.07 -1.47
N LYS A 127 5.87 -17.39 -1.91
CA LYS A 127 6.61 -18.54 -1.38
C LYS A 127 6.95 -18.34 0.10
N MET A 128 7.36 -17.13 0.49
CA MET A 128 7.66 -16.80 1.87
C MET A 128 6.42 -16.89 2.76
N VAL A 129 5.27 -16.36 2.33
CA VAL A 129 4.01 -16.45 3.08
C VAL A 129 3.61 -17.90 3.30
N ALA A 130 3.68 -18.75 2.26
CA ALA A 130 3.36 -20.17 2.41
C ALA A 130 4.33 -20.89 3.36
N PHE A 131 5.61 -20.56 3.30
CA PHE A 131 6.63 -21.10 4.21
C PHE A 131 6.35 -20.72 5.66
N VAL A 132 6.11 -19.43 5.92
CA VAL A 132 5.90 -18.94 7.29
C VAL A 132 4.56 -19.40 7.85
N GLN A 133 3.50 -19.48 7.04
CA GLN A 133 2.21 -20.02 7.48
C GLN A 133 2.34 -21.47 7.97
N GLY A 134 3.05 -22.32 7.21
CA GLY A 134 3.27 -23.71 7.63
C GLY A 134 4.07 -23.85 8.93
N ASN A 135 4.94 -22.87 9.23
CA ASN A 135 5.66 -22.84 10.50
C ASN A 135 4.77 -22.35 11.66
N GLU A 136 3.96 -21.30 11.43
CA GLU A 136 3.00 -20.78 12.39
C GLU A 136 1.99 -21.87 12.80
N ASP A 137 1.40 -22.57 11.83
CA ASP A 137 0.43 -23.65 12.07
C ASP A 137 1.04 -24.77 12.94
N ARG A 138 2.33 -25.08 12.73
CA ARG A 138 3.04 -26.12 13.49
C ARG A 138 3.32 -25.69 14.93
N LEU A 139 3.67 -24.42 15.15
CA LEU A 139 3.85 -23.87 16.50
C LEU A 139 2.54 -23.87 17.27
N GLU A 140 1.44 -23.45 16.64
CA GLU A 140 0.11 -23.50 17.25
C GLU A 140 -0.33 -24.92 17.62
N GLU A 141 0.05 -25.93 16.83
CA GLU A 141 -0.22 -27.34 17.14
C GLU A 141 0.61 -27.84 18.33
N GLU A 142 1.88 -27.46 18.42
CA GLU A 142 2.77 -27.80 19.54
C GLU A 142 2.30 -27.18 20.87
N GLU A 143 1.76 -25.96 20.86
CA GLU A 143 1.22 -25.30 22.05
C GLU A 143 -0.11 -25.90 22.55
N ARG A 144 -0.83 -26.64 21.70
CA ARG A 144 -2.11 -27.29 22.05
C ARG A 144 -1.93 -28.68 22.68
N LEU A 145 -0.72 -29.24 22.67
CA LEU A 145 -0.37 -30.58 23.17
C LEU A 145 0.14 -30.55 24.61
#